data_AF-A0A966MDN8-F1
#
_entry.id   AF-A0A966MDN8-F1
#
_cell.length_a   1.000
_cell.length_b   1.000
_cell.length_c   1.000
_cell.angle_alpha   90.00
_cell.angle_beta   90.00
_cell.angle_gamma   90.00
#
_symmetry.space_group_name_H-M   'P 1'
#
loop_
_entity.id
_entity.type
_entity.pdbx_description
1 polymer ?
#
loop_
_entity_poly.entity_id
_entity_poly.type
_entity_poly.pdbx_seq_one_letter_code
_entity_poly.pdbx_strand_id
1 'polypeptide(L)'
;MGLMAFALSRQAGCCVGMKIVVDTADTSGIVDLDNIHPDIIAGNENGPVHIGRHDPALLREDRLFNLRLPAVRAFQHTQQINAPILPQPANGKLGIIAVGKAFYEVNDALISLGIKDRVAAGIGLFSVVMPWPVNADSLADFAKNY
;
A
#
# COMPACT_ATOMS: atom_id res chain seq x y z
N MET A 1 1.89 8.78 -4.29
CA MET A 1 0.83 8.40 -3.33
C MET A 1 -0.36 9.36 -3.32
N GLY A 2 -0.19 10.70 -3.40
CA GLY A 2 -1.33 11.63 -3.40
C GLY A 2 -2.38 11.39 -4.51
N LEU A 3 -1.94 11.25 -5.77
CA LEU A 3 -2.84 10.96 -6.90
C LEU A 3 -3.56 9.60 -6.75
N MET A 4 -2.87 8.58 -6.26
CA MET A 4 -3.46 7.27 -5.96
C MET A 4 -4.53 7.36 -4.87
N ALA A 5 -4.30 8.15 -3.82
CA ALA A 5 -5.28 8.38 -2.76
C ALA A 5 -6.54 9.09 -3.30
N PHE A 6 -6.36 10.09 -4.17
CA PHE A 6 -7.48 10.74 -4.84
C PHE A 6 -8.31 9.76 -5.68
N ALA A 7 -7.65 8.95 -6.50
CA ALA A 7 -8.31 7.93 -7.32
C ALA A 7 -9.06 6.89 -6.48
N LEU A 8 -8.44 6.38 -5.41
CA LEU A 8 -9.07 5.46 -4.47
C LEU A 8 -10.34 6.06 -3.85
N SER A 9 -10.30 7.35 -3.47
CA SER A 9 -11.47 8.05 -2.93
C SER A 9 -12.63 8.10 -3.93
N ARG A 10 -12.34 8.27 -5.23
CA ARG A 10 -13.37 8.25 -6.27
C ARG A 10 -13.93 6.85 -6.47
N GLN A 11 -13.08 5.84 -6.52
CA GLN A 11 -13.50 4.46 -6.78
C GLN A 11 -14.24 3.80 -5.61
N ALA A 12 -13.85 4.08 -4.37
CA ALA A 12 -14.40 3.43 -3.18
C ALA A 12 -15.29 4.33 -2.32
N GLY A 13 -15.46 5.61 -2.67
CA GLY A 13 -16.26 6.57 -1.91
C GLY A 13 -15.77 6.81 -0.47
N CYS A 14 -14.52 6.43 -0.17
CA CYS A 14 -13.91 6.57 1.15
C CYS A 14 -13.17 7.90 1.31
N CYS A 15 -13.14 8.38 2.55
CA CYS A 15 -12.19 9.41 2.95
C CYS A 15 -10.79 8.81 2.95
N VAL A 16 -9.83 9.56 2.42
CA VAL A 16 -8.42 9.17 2.39
C VAL A 16 -7.62 10.13 3.28
N GLY A 17 -6.66 9.57 4.00
CA GLY A 17 -5.75 10.32 4.85
C GLY A 17 -4.31 9.98 4.52
N MET A 18 -3.42 10.97 4.61
CA MET A 18 -1.98 10.79 4.49
C MET A 18 -1.35 10.98 5.86
N LYS A 19 -0.62 9.98 6.33
CA LYS A 19 0.22 10.11 7.53
C LYS A 19 1.61 10.57 7.09
N ILE A 20 2.11 11.62 7.74
CA ILE A 20 3.49 12.10 7.58
C ILE A 20 4.18 11.94 8.93
N VAL A 21 5.43 11.50 8.93
CA VAL A 21 6.27 11.44 10.13
C VAL A 21 7.08 12.73 10.25
N VAL A 22 7.41 13.12 11.48
CA VAL A 22 8.09 14.40 11.78
C VAL A 22 9.36 14.57 10.96
N ASP A 23 10.21 13.55 10.90
CA ASP A 23 11.45 13.59 10.11
C ASP A 23 11.22 13.93 8.63
N THR A 24 10.11 13.48 8.04
CA THR A 24 9.75 13.80 6.65
C THR A 24 9.11 15.18 6.54
N ALA A 25 8.37 15.63 7.55
CA ALA A 25 7.74 16.95 7.56
C ALA A 25 8.77 18.08 7.70
N ASP A 26 9.83 17.86 8.48
CA ASP A 26 10.86 18.87 8.77
C ASP A 26 12.00 18.89 7.72
N THR A 27 12.04 17.91 6.83
CA THR A 27 13.05 17.84 5.76
C THR A 27 12.61 18.65 4.53
N SER A 28 13.52 19.44 3.96
CA SER A 28 13.32 20.09 2.67
C SER A 28 14.21 19.46 1.59
N GLY A 29 13.67 19.26 0.39
CA GLY A 29 14.44 18.80 -0.77
C GLY A 29 13.71 19.16 -2.07
N ILE A 30 14.46 19.28 -3.16
CA ILE A 30 13.91 19.47 -4.51
C ILE A 30 13.73 18.08 -5.12
N VAL A 31 12.50 17.77 -5.54
CA VAL A 31 12.16 16.51 -6.20
C VAL A 31 11.61 16.85 -7.58
N ASP A 32 12.22 16.29 -8.61
CA ASP A 32 11.70 16.35 -9.97
C ASP A 32 10.50 15.40 -10.11
N LEU A 33 9.36 15.93 -10.53
CA LEU A 33 8.11 15.19 -10.69
C LEU A 33 7.76 14.94 -12.16
N ASP A 34 8.53 15.44 -13.13
CA ASP A 34 8.18 15.43 -14.56
C ASP A 34 7.96 14.00 -15.10
N ASN A 35 8.63 13.00 -14.50
CA ASN A 35 8.49 11.60 -14.89
C ASN A 35 7.70 10.75 -13.87
N ILE A 36 7.16 11.36 -12.81
CA ILE A 36 6.48 10.63 -11.73
C ILE A 36 4.97 10.74 -11.93
N HIS A 37 4.47 10.00 -12.91
CA HIS A 37 3.05 9.84 -13.17
C HIS A 37 2.63 8.41 -12.80
N PRO A 38 1.89 8.20 -11.71
CA PRO A 38 1.40 6.87 -11.39
C PRO A 38 0.40 6.43 -12.46
N ASP A 39 0.59 5.23 -13.01
CA ASP A 39 -0.38 4.61 -13.90
C ASP A 39 -1.58 4.13 -13.08
N ILE A 40 -2.67 4.88 -13.12
CA ILE A 40 -3.88 4.57 -12.36
C ILE A 40 -4.87 3.88 -13.28
N ILE A 41 -4.81 2.56 -13.27
CA ILE A 41 -5.84 1.69 -13.83
C ILE A 41 -7.21 1.99 -13.18
N ALA A 42 -8.15 2.53 -13.97
CA ALA A 42 -9.52 2.75 -13.53
C ALA A 42 -10.20 1.39 -13.25
N GLY A 43 -10.76 1.23 -12.05
CA GLY A 43 -11.58 0.06 -11.74
C GLY A 43 -13.01 0.18 -12.25
N ASN A 44 -13.70 -0.96 -12.30
CA ASN A 44 -15.15 -1.01 -12.59
C ASN A 44 -15.99 -0.29 -11.52
N GLU A 45 -17.18 0.15 -11.91
CA GLU A 45 -18.12 0.80 -11.00
C GLU A 45 -18.58 -0.16 -9.89
N ASN A 46 -18.23 0.16 -8.63
CA ASN A 46 -18.49 -0.70 -7.47
C ASN A 46 -19.90 -0.51 -6.85
N GLY A 47 -20.90 -0.19 -7.68
CA GLY A 47 -22.24 0.18 -7.19
C GLY A 47 -22.26 1.51 -6.41
N PRO A 48 -23.24 1.75 -5.52
CA PRO A 48 -23.43 3.04 -4.85
C PRO A 48 -22.44 3.25 -3.68
N VAL A 49 -21.16 3.45 -4.00
CA VAL A 49 -20.10 3.65 -3.00
C VAL A 49 -20.16 5.02 -2.33
N HIS A 50 -20.81 6.03 -2.91
CA HIS A 50 -20.85 7.38 -2.32
C HIS A 50 -21.94 7.52 -1.24
N ILE A 51 -21.79 8.54 -0.37
CA ILE A 51 -22.75 8.82 0.72
C ILE A 51 -24.01 9.46 0.12
N GLY A 52 -25.18 8.87 0.37
CA GLY A 52 -26.47 9.49 0.08
C GLY A 52 -26.94 10.40 1.22
N ARG A 53 -27.64 11.49 0.84
CA ARG A 53 -28.04 12.58 1.74
C ARG A 53 -28.93 12.12 2.92
N HIS A 54 -29.74 11.08 2.72
CA HIS A 54 -30.73 10.59 3.69
C HIS A 54 -30.61 9.09 4.00
N ASP A 55 -29.44 8.49 3.75
CA ASP A 55 -29.24 7.07 4.06
C ASP A 55 -29.34 6.81 5.58
N PRO A 56 -30.11 5.80 6.03
CA PRO A 56 -30.14 5.35 7.42
C PRO A 56 -28.75 4.92 7.92
N ALA A 57 -28.50 5.04 9.23
CA ALA A 57 -27.19 4.72 9.82
C ALA A 57 -26.73 3.28 9.53
N LEU A 58 -27.60 2.29 9.74
CA LEU A 58 -27.29 0.88 9.48
C LEU A 58 -26.93 0.62 8.02
N LEU A 59 -27.59 1.32 7.09
CA LEU A 59 -27.32 1.17 5.67
C LEU A 59 -25.97 1.81 5.28
N ARG A 60 -25.53 2.87 5.97
CA ARG A 60 -24.19 3.46 5.76
C ARG A 60 -23.10 2.52 6.26
N GLU A 61 -23.32 1.89 7.40
CA GLU A 61 -22.41 0.90 7.99
C GLU A 61 -22.31 -0.34 7.09
N ASP A 62 -23.45 -0.89 6.67
CA ASP A 62 -23.50 -2.01 5.72
C ASP A 62 -22.73 -1.71 4.44
N ARG A 63 -22.95 -0.53 3.82
CA ARG A 63 -22.19 -0.12 2.63
C ARG A 63 -20.69 0.03 2.92
N LEU A 64 -20.29 0.48 4.10
CA LEU A 64 -18.87 0.57 4.45
C LEU A 64 -18.22 -0.81 4.42
N PHE A 65 -18.81 -1.79 5.10
CA PHE A 65 -18.23 -3.14 5.23
C PHE A 65 -18.38 -3.99 3.96
N ASN A 66 -19.53 -3.91 3.28
CA ASN A 66 -19.86 -4.82 2.19
C ASN A 66 -19.57 -4.26 0.80
N LEU A 67 -19.42 -2.93 0.63
CA LEU A 67 -19.11 -2.32 -0.67
C LEU A 67 -17.77 -1.56 -0.65
N ARG A 68 -17.61 -0.60 0.26
CA ARG A 68 -16.48 0.33 0.22
C ARG A 68 -15.16 -0.33 0.61
N LEU A 69 -15.11 -1.07 1.72
CA LEU A 69 -13.89 -1.77 2.15
C LEU A 69 -13.43 -2.82 1.10
N PRO A 70 -14.33 -3.64 0.52
CA PRO A 70 -13.96 -4.51 -0.60
C PRO A 70 -13.44 -3.73 -1.81
N ALA A 71 -14.08 -2.61 -2.19
CA ALA A 71 -13.61 -1.76 -3.30
C ALA A 71 -12.20 -1.20 -3.04
N VAL A 72 -11.89 -0.81 -1.80
CA VAL A 72 -10.55 -0.38 -1.40
C VAL A 72 -9.52 -1.51 -1.55
N ARG A 73 -9.84 -2.72 -1.07
CA ARG A 73 -8.94 -3.88 -1.21
C ARG A 73 -8.72 -4.27 -2.68
N ALA A 74 -9.77 -4.22 -3.50
CA ALA A 74 -9.67 -4.47 -4.94
C ALA A 74 -8.77 -3.43 -5.62
N PHE A 75 -8.95 -2.14 -5.31
CA PHE A 75 -8.07 -1.09 -5.83
C PHE A 75 -6.61 -1.29 -5.39
N GLN A 76 -6.39 -1.59 -4.11
CA GLN A 76 -5.06 -1.86 -3.56
C GLN A 76 -4.36 -3.02 -4.28
N HIS A 77 -5.10 -4.08 -4.59
CA HIS A 77 -4.60 -5.24 -5.32
C HIS A 77 -4.26 -4.88 -6.79
N THR A 78 -5.17 -4.23 -7.51
CA THR A 78 -4.96 -3.84 -8.92
C THR A 78 -3.78 -2.89 -9.08
N GLN A 79 -3.63 -1.94 -8.16
CA GLN A 79 -2.58 -0.92 -8.19
C GLN A 79 -1.27 -1.37 -7.52
N GLN A 80 -1.24 -2.59 -6.96
CA GLN A 80 -0.10 -3.13 -6.21
C GLN A 80 0.48 -2.15 -5.17
N ILE A 81 -0.39 -1.43 -4.45
CA ILE A 81 0.03 -0.36 -3.52
C ILE A 81 0.93 -0.91 -2.40
N ASN A 82 0.61 -2.13 -1.94
CA ASN A 82 1.44 -2.89 -1.02
C ASN A 82 1.98 -4.09 -1.78
N ALA A 83 3.30 -4.21 -1.90
CA ALA A 83 3.92 -5.21 -2.75
C ALA A 83 5.31 -5.63 -2.23
N PRO A 84 5.76 -6.85 -2.56
CA PRO A 84 7.17 -7.21 -2.43
C PRO A 84 7.99 -6.32 -3.37
N ILE A 85 9.09 -5.77 -2.86
CA ILE A 85 9.95 -4.85 -3.63
C ILE A 85 11.02 -5.60 -4.41
N LEU A 86 11.25 -6.87 -4.07
CA LEU A 86 12.25 -7.72 -4.70
C LEU A 86 11.61 -9.01 -5.21
N PRO A 87 12.21 -9.62 -6.25
CA PRO A 87 11.86 -10.97 -6.65
C PRO A 87 11.97 -11.94 -5.47
N GLN A 88 11.11 -12.95 -5.49
CA GLN A 88 11.20 -14.05 -4.55
C GLN A 88 12.57 -14.75 -4.67
N PRO A 89 13.30 -14.98 -3.57
CA PRO A 89 14.56 -15.70 -3.61
C PRO A 89 14.33 -17.19 -3.82
N ALA A 90 15.32 -17.85 -4.40
CA ALA A 90 15.33 -19.30 -4.58
C ALA A 90 15.36 -20.06 -3.24
N ASN A 91 15.88 -19.45 -2.17
CA ASN A 91 15.93 -20.02 -0.83
C ASN A 91 15.56 -18.94 0.20
N GLY A 92 14.27 -18.78 0.49
CA GLY A 92 13.77 -17.83 1.48
C GLY A 92 14.17 -18.25 2.90
N LYS A 93 14.85 -17.35 3.61
CA LYS A 93 15.28 -17.53 5.01
C LYS A 93 14.65 -16.54 5.97
N LEU A 94 14.37 -15.33 5.49
CA LEU A 94 13.85 -14.23 6.30
C LEU A 94 12.98 -13.31 5.44
N GLY A 95 11.71 -13.19 5.77
CA GLY A 95 10.82 -12.18 5.21
C GLY A 95 10.64 -11.01 6.17
N ILE A 96 10.89 -9.78 5.71
CA ILE A 96 10.67 -8.55 6.50
C ILE A 96 9.54 -7.75 5.87
N ILE A 97 8.52 -7.46 6.68
CA ILE A 97 7.38 -6.62 6.31
C ILE A 97 7.51 -5.31 7.07
N ALA A 98 7.57 -4.19 6.35
CA ALA A 98 7.78 -2.88 6.96
C ALA A 98 6.81 -1.83 6.39
N VAL A 99 6.41 -0.89 7.24
CA VAL A 99 5.39 0.12 6.91
C VAL A 99 6.05 1.49 6.68
N GLY A 100 5.78 2.10 5.52
CA GLY A 100 6.21 3.46 5.21
C GLY A 100 7.73 3.67 5.39
N LYS A 101 8.11 4.68 6.19
CA LYS A 101 9.53 5.05 6.41
C LYS A 101 10.40 3.90 6.92
N ALA A 102 9.86 3.04 7.79
CA ALA A 102 10.59 1.92 8.38
C ALA A 102 11.12 0.94 7.31
N PHE A 103 10.44 0.84 6.16
CA PHE A 103 10.91 0.03 5.04
C PHE A 103 12.27 0.50 4.52
N TYR A 104 12.44 1.81 4.34
CA TYR A 104 13.69 2.40 3.86
C TYR A 104 14.80 2.25 4.90
N GLU A 105 14.48 2.43 6.19
CA GLU A 105 15.44 2.25 7.29
C GLU A 105 15.95 0.81 7.38
N VAL A 106 15.06 -0.18 7.22
CA VAL A 106 15.46 -1.60 7.13
C VAL A 106 16.35 -1.83 5.92
N ASN A 107 15.99 -1.27 4.77
CA ASN A 107 16.78 -1.41 3.56
C ASN A 107 18.20 -0.82 3.75
N ASP A 108 18.31 0.37 4.32
CA ASP A 108 19.60 1.01 4.57
C ASP A 108 20.42 0.22 5.60
N ALA A 109 19.79 -0.26 6.68
CA ALA A 109 20.45 -1.10 7.68
C ALA A 109 21.04 -2.39 7.07
N LEU A 110 20.30 -3.06 6.17
CA LEU A 110 20.80 -4.25 5.47
C LEU A 110 22.01 -3.93 4.56
N ILE A 111 22.00 -2.77 3.89
CA ILE A 111 23.16 -2.32 3.11
C ILE A 111 24.35 -2.06 4.02
N SER A 112 24.15 -1.39 5.17
CA SER A 112 25.21 -1.11 6.14
C SER A 112 25.82 -2.39 6.74
N LEU A 113 25.04 -3.47 6.86
CA LEU A 113 25.53 -4.79 7.27
C LEU A 113 26.30 -5.54 6.16
N GLY A 114 26.44 -4.96 4.97
CA GLY A 114 27.12 -5.57 3.83
C GLY A 114 26.24 -6.46 2.96
N ILE A 115 24.93 -6.57 3.26
CA ILE A 115 23.98 -7.35 2.47
C ILE A 115 23.48 -6.49 1.31
N LYS A 116 24.22 -6.49 0.21
CA LYS A 116 23.84 -5.77 -1.01
C LYS A 116 22.76 -6.51 -1.78
N ASP A 117 23.00 -7.79 -2.07
CA ASP A 117 22.03 -8.65 -2.73
C ASP A 117 21.19 -9.41 -1.71
N ARG A 118 19.99 -8.89 -1.45
CA ARG A 118 19.04 -9.49 -0.50
C ARG A 118 18.47 -10.80 -1.03
N VAL A 119 18.26 -10.91 -2.34
CA VAL A 119 17.70 -12.11 -2.97
C VAL A 119 18.68 -13.26 -2.83
N ALA A 120 19.97 -13.03 -3.11
CA ALA A 120 21.02 -14.02 -2.90
C ALA A 120 21.21 -14.40 -1.42
N ALA A 121 20.98 -13.45 -0.51
CA ALA A 121 21.01 -13.71 0.93
C ALA A 121 19.77 -14.47 1.46
N GLY A 122 18.74 -14.66 0.62
CA GLY A 122 17.47 -15.29 1.03
C GLY A 122 16.55 -14.37 1.83
N ILE A 123 16.73 -13.05 1.70
CA ILE A 123 15.96 -12.04 2.43
C ILE A 123 14.91 -11.41 1.51
N GLY A 124 13.65 -11.46 1.93
CA GLY A 124 12.52 -10.80 1.27
C GLY A 124 12.16 -9.49 1.95
N LEU A 125 11.77 -8.50 1.16
CA LEU A 125 11.29 -7.21 1.66
C LEU A 125 9.90 -6.91 1.08
N PHE A 126 8.92 -6.68 1.96
CA PHE A 126 7.56 -6.29 1.60
C PHE A 126 7.26 -4.88 2.11
N SER A 127 6.90 -3.98 1.19
CA SER A 127 6.58 -2.60 1.52
C SER A 127 5.08 -2.43 1.73
N VAL A 128 4.71 -1.94 2.92
CA VAL A 128 3.34 -1.57 3.28
C VAL A 128 3.25 -0.05 3.24
N VAL A 129 2.68 0.49 2.16
CA VAL A 129 2.45 1.94 2.01
C VAL A 129 1.08 2.33 2.58
N MET A 130 0.10 1.44 2.46
CA MET A 130 -1.25 1.59 2.97
C MET A 130 -1.51 0.54 4.07
N PRO A 131 -1.35 0.91 5.36
CA PRO A 131 -1.48 -0.05 6.47
C PRO A 131 -2.93 -0.42 6.77
N TRP A 132 -3.90 0.39 6.37
CA TRP A 132 -5.32 0.08 6.52
C TRP A 132 -6.14 0.65 5.35
N PRO A 133 -7.11 -0.11 4.82
CA PRO A 133 -7.27 -1.56 4.99
C PRO A 133 -6.09 -2.28 4.32
N VAL A 134 -5.59 -3.33 4.95
CA VAL A 134 -4.52 -4.15 4.37
C VAL A 134 -5.11 -5.35 3.63
N ASN A 135 -4.53 -5.68 2.47
CA ASN A 135 -4.82 -6.92 1.78
C ASN A 135 -4.09 -8.08 2.49
N ALA A 136 -4.84 -8.90 3.22
CA ALA A 136 -4.30 -10.05 3.94
C ALA A 136 -3.72 -11.12 3.00
N ASP A 137 -4.31 -11.28 1.81
CA ASP A 137 -3.89 -12.31 0.84
C ASP A 137 -2.45 -12.03 0.36
N SER A 138 -2.13 -10.78 0.02
CA SER A 138 -0.78 -10.40 -0.40
C SER A 138 0.28 -10.61 0.68
N LEU A 139 -0.08 -10.40 1.95
CA LEU A 139 0.84 -10.65 3.07
C LEU A 139 1.04 -12.15 3.29
N ALA A 140 -0.04 -12.93 3.24
CA ALA A 140 0.02 -14.38 3.39
C ALA A 140 0.81 -15.03 2.25
N ASP A 141 0.61 -14.57 1.01
CA ASP A 141 1.34 -15.07 -0.15
C ASP A 141 2.82 -14.73 -0.09
N PHE A 142 3.19 -13.54 0.40
CA PHE A 142 4.58 -13.22 0.69
C PHE A 142 5.17 -14.16 1.77
N ALA A 143 4.45 -14.36 2.88
CA ALA A 143 4.92 -15.15 4.02
C ALA A 143 5.12 -16.64 3.69
N LYS A 144 4.40 -17.22 2.72
CA LYS A 144 4.57 -18.62 2.30
C LYS A 144 5.96 -18.94 1.73
N ASN A 145 6.72 -17.92 1.34
CA ASN A 145 7.95 -18.07 0.57
C ASN A 145 9.23 -17.92 1.42
N TYR A 146 9.13 -17.75 2.74
CA TYR A 146 10.24 -17.46 3.64
C TYR A 146 10.10 -18.14 5.00
#